data_AF-A0A645BB28-F1
#
_entry.id   AF-A0A645BB28-F1
#
_cell.length_a   1.000
_cell.length_b   1.000
_cell.length_c   1.000
_cell.angle_alpha   90.00
_cell.angle_beta   90.00
_cell.angle_gamma   90.00
#
_symmetry.space_group_name_H-M   'P 1'
#
loop_
_entity.id
_entity.type
_entity.pdbx_description
1 polymer ?
#
loop_
_entity_poly.entity_id
_entity_poly.type
_entity_poly.pdbx_seq_one_letter_code
_entity_poly.pdbx_strand_id
1 'polypeptide(L)'
;MKSSISNFFEDFLYCIKISLKVSLIPILTGLIITVLYCLLSKNPITLEVILKGIRSTGIIMACFGLFICALAFLRPDTLGPLNYQKQWRMYFVKFNLVGAIMCICTLILFYFLMYDVLLWNIYSH
;
A
#
# COMPACT_ATOMS: atom_id res chain seq x y z
N MET A 1 18.16 11.27 25.97
CA MET A 1 18.31 10.10 25.07
C MET A 1 16.93 9.45 24.95
N LYS A 2 16.20 9.63 23.85
CA LYS A 2 14.90 8.97 23.64
C LYS A 2 15.12 7.45 23.60
N SER A 3 14.19 6.69 24.18
CA SER A 3 14.31 5.22 24.18
C SER A 3 14.20 4.67 22.75
N SER A 4 14.86 3.55 22.47
CA SER A 4 14.81 2.85 21.17
C SER A 4 13.38 2.50 20.71
N ILE A 5 12.44 2.41 21.66
CA ILE A 5 11.02 2.15 21.43
C ILE A 5 10.32 3.43 20.95
N SER A 6 10.63 4.59 21.54
CA SER A 6 10.07 5.88 21.11
C SER A 6 10.39 6.17 19.64
N ASN A 7 11.66 5.97 19.25
CA ASN A 7 12.09 6.21 17.87
C ASN A 7 11.42 5.25 16.88
N PHE A 8 11.17 4.00 17.28
CA PHE A 8 10.43 3.03 16.45
C PHE A 8 8.97 3.47 16.26
N PHE A 9 8.32 3.94 17.34
CA PHE A 9 6.93 4.36 17.28
C PHE A 9 6.75 5.63 16.44
N GLU A 10 7.70 6.57 16.50
CA GLU A 10 7.74 7.76 15.63
C GLU A 10 7.80 7.38 14.15
N ASP A 11 8.72 6.47 13.80
CA ASP A 11 8.84 5.96 12.43
C ASP A 11 7.55 5.24 11.97
N PHE A 12 6.94 4.44 12.86
CA PHE A 12 5.70 3.74 12.56
C PHE A 12 4.52 4.70 12.31
N LEU A 13 4.35 5.72 13.16
CA LEU A 13 3.33 6.76 12.95
C LEU A 13 3.55 7.52 11.63
N TYR A 14 4.81 7.76 11.29
CA TYR A 14 5.15 8.40 10.03
C TYR A 14 4.80 7.49 8.83
N CYS A 15 5.06 6.18 8.93
CA CYS A 15 4.58 5.19 7.95
C CYS A 15 3.05 5.20 7.82
N ILE A 16 2.28 5.31 8.91
CA ILE A 16 0.82 5.45 8.85
C ILE A 16 0.44 6.67 8.02
N LYS A 17 1.03 7.84 8.33
CA LYS A 17 0.73 9.08 7.60
C LYS A 17 1.04 8.99 6.11
N ILE A 18 2.17 8.36 5.75
CA ILE A 18 2.53 8.15 4.33
C ILE A 18 1.59 7.13 3.69
N SER A 19 1.31 6.02 4.35
CA SER A 19 0.45 4.96 3.82
C SER A 19 -0.94 5.47 3.44
N LEU A 20 -1.52 6.36 4.23
CA LEU A 20 -2.81 7.01 3.93
C LEU A 20 -2.77 7.89 2.68
N LYS A 21 -1.63 8.57 2.43
CA LYS A 21 -1.46 9.35 1.20
C LYS A 21 -1.25 8.44 -0.01
N VAL A 22 -0.43 7.41 0.15
CA VAL A 22 -0.07 6.47 -0.91
C VAL A 22 -1.27 5.58 -1.28
N SER A 23 -2.16 5.26 -0.34
CA SER A 23 -3.38 4.48 -0.61
C SER A 23 -4.34 5.17 -1.58
N LEU A 24 -4.22 6.49 -1.80
CA LEU A 24 -5.00 7.18 -2.83
C LEU A 24 -4.67 6.69 -4.23
N ILE A 25 -3.43 6.22 -4.47
CA ILE A 25 -3.00 5.71 -5.77
C ILE A 25 -3.83 4.49 -6.20
N PRO A 26 -3.87 3.37 -5.45
CA PRO A 26 -4.68 2.21 -5.82
C PRO A 26 -6.19 2.51 -5.87
N ILE A 27 -6.68 3.49 -5.09
CA ILE A 27 -8.09 3.91 -5.15
C ILE A 27 -8.39 4.54 -6.52
N LEU A 28 -7.56 5.51 -6.94
CA LEU A 28 -7.75 6.20 -8.21
C LEU A 28 -7.53 5.26 -9.41
N THR A 29 -6.47 4.45 -9.38
CA THR A 29 -6.20 3.49 -10.46
C THR A 29 -7.27 2.39 -10.51
N GLY A 30 -7.72 1.89 -9.37
CA GLY A 30 -8.79 0.90 -9.29
C GLY A 30 -10.11 1.43 -9.85
N LEU A 31 -10.47 2.68 -9.54
CA LEU A 31 -11.63 3.34 -10.11
C LEU A 31 -11.53 3.44 -11.64
N ILE A 32 -10.40 3.94 -12.17
CA ILE A 32 -10.20 4.10 -13.62
C ILE A 32 -10.26 2.74 -14.32
N ILE A 33 -9.50 1.74 -13.83
CA ILE A 33 -9.45 0.39 -14.41
C ILE A 33 -10.85 -0.24 -14.45
N THR A 34 -11.62 -0.10 -13.37
CA THR A 34 -12.93 -0.73 -13.27
C THR A 34 -13.96 -0.05 -14.18
N VAL A 35 -13.93 1.27 -14.27
CA VAL A 35 -14.79 2.01 -15.20
C VAL A 35 -14.48 1.62 -16.65
N LEU A 36 -13.19 1.59 -17.03
CA LEU A 36 -12.78 1.14 -18.36
C LEU A 36 -13.22 -0.30 -18.64
N TYR A 37 -13.05 -1.20 -17.67
CA TYR A 37 -13.49 -2.59 -17.79
C TYR A 37 -15.00 -2.70 -18.02
N CYS A 38 -15.82 -1.94 -17.30
CA CYS A 38 -17.27 -1.93 -17.47
C CYS A 38 -17.69 -1.38 -18.84
N LEU A 39 -17.07 -0.28 -19.29
CA LEU A 39 -17.33 0.31 -20.60
C LEU A 39 -17.00 -0.64 -21.75
N LEU A 40 -15.85 -1.32 -21.68
CA LEU A 40 -15.40 -2.27 -22.71
C LEU A 40 -16.25 -3.54 -22.73
N SER A 41 -16.64 -4.04 -21.55
CA SER A 41 -17.40 -5.29 -21.42
C SER A 41 -18.91 -5.09 -21.55
N LYS A 42 -19.38 -3.84 -21.73
CA LYS A 42 -20.80 -3.44 -21.72
C LYS A 42 -21.54 -3.87 -20.45
N ASN A 43 -20.83 -3.99 -19.33
CA ASN A 43 -21.40 -4.32 -18.03
C ASN A 43 -21.99 -3.05 -17.37
N PRO A 44 -23.06 -3.17 -16.57
CA PRO A 44 -23.58 -2.02 -15.85
C PRO A 44 -22.56 -1.51 -14.84
N ILE A 45 -22.37 -0.19 -14.82
CA ILE A 45 -21.51 0.48 -13.82
C ILE A 45 -22.34 0.60 -12.54
N THR A 46 -22.20 -0.37 -11.64
CA THR A 46 -22.79 -0.33 -10.31
C THR A 46 -21.76 0.06 -9.26
N LEU A 47 -22.22 0.65 -8.16
CA LEU A 47 -21.35 1.02 -7.04
C LEU A 47 -20.59 -0.21 -6.51
N GLU A 48 -21.27 -1.34 -6.39
CA GLU A 48 -20.68 -2.60 -5.95
C GLU A 48 -19.48 -3.03 -6.81
N VAL A 49 -19.62 -2.97 -8.14
CA VAL A 49 -18.55 -3.36 -9.07
C VAL A 49 -17.35 -2.41 -8.92
N ILE A 50 -17.58 -1.11 -8.83
CA ILE A 50 -16.52 -0.12 -8.60
C ILE A 50 -15.79 -0.40 -7.28
N LEU A 51 -16.53 -0.60 -6.20
CA LEU A 51 -15.98 -0.83 -4.87
C LEU A 51 -15.15 -2.13 -4.81
N LYS A 52 -15.64 -3.22 -5.44
CA LYS A 52 -14.90 -4.49 -5.59
C LYS A 52 -13.64 -4.33 -6.45
N GLY A 53 -13.71 -3.50 -7.50
CA GLY A 53 -12.58 -3.19 -8.35
C GLY A 53 -11.47 -2.42 -7.62
N ILE A 54 -11.82 -1.34 -6.91
CA ILE A 54 -10.91 -0.59 -6.03
C ILE A 54 -10.25 -1.52 -5.01
N ARG A 55 -11.03 -2.40 -4.36
CA ARG A 55 -10.51 -3.39 -3.43
C ARG A 55 -9.46 -4.29 -4.08
N SER A 56 -9.81 -4.92 -5.21
CA SER A 56 -8.90 -5.83 -5.92
C SER A 56 -7.60 -5.13 -6.31
N THR A 57 -7.67 -3.93 -6.89
CA THR A 57 -6.47 -3.17 -7.27
C THR A 57 -5.61 -2.81 -6.07
N GLY A 58 -6.22 -2.40 -4.96
CA GLY A 58 -5.51 -2.13 -3.71
C GLY A 58 -4.74 -3.31 -3.16
N ILE A 59 -5.39 -4.48 -3.09
CA ILE A 59 -4.74 -5.73 -2.64
C ILE A 59 -3.59 -6.12 -3.58
N ILE A 60 -3.83 -6.12 -4.90
CA ILE A 60 -2.81 -6.49 -5.89
C ILE A 60 -1.59 -5.57 -5.80
N MET A 61 -1.79 -4.25 -5.78
CA MET A 61 -0.69 -3.29 -5.70
C MET A 61 0.09 -3.39 -4.38
N ALA A 62 -0.60 -3.61 -3.26
CA ALA A 62 0.05 -3.79 -1.97
C ALA A 62 0.89 -5.07 -1.93
N CYS A 63 0.35 -6.20 -2.42
CA CYS A 63 1.07 -7.46 -2.53
C CYS A 63 2.28 -7.35 -3.47
N PHE A 64 2.14 -6.65 -4.60
CA PHE A 64 3.25 -6.41 -5.52
C PHE A 64 4.36 -5.56 -4.87
N GLY A 65 4.00 -4.52 -4.11
CA GLY A 65 4.96 -3.74 -3.33
C GLY A 65 5.71 -4.59 -2.29
N LEU A 66 5.00 -5.45 -1.55
CA LEU A 66 5.60 -6.38 -0.61
C LEU A 66 6.52 -7.40 -1.30
N PHE A 67 6.14 -7.88 -2.49
CA PHE A 67 6.96 -8.78 -3.29
C PHE A 67 8.28 -8.10 -3.71
N ILE A 68 8.24 -6.84 -4.15
CA ILE A 68 9.45 -6.06 -4.45
C ILE A 68 10.32 -5.91 -3.20
N CYS A 69 9.73 -5.65 -2.03
CA CYS A 69 10.49 -5.62 -0.78
C CYS A 69 11.14 -6.96 -0.46
N ALA A 70 10.46 -8.09 -0.68
CA ALA A 70 11.04 -9.42 -0.48
C ALA A 70 12.24 -9.65 -1.42
N LEU A 71 12.12 -9.28 -2.71
CA LEU A 71 13.24 -9.33 -3.65
C LEU A 71 14.39 -8.42 -3.22
N ALA A 72 14.08 -7.26 -2.65
CA ALA A 72 15.07 -6.33 -2.13
C ALA A 72 15.91 -6.90 -0.99
N PHE A 73 15.30 -7.71 -0.13
CA PHE A 73 16.01 -8.41 0.93
C PHE A 73 16.86 -9.58 0.41
N LEU A 74 16.40 -10.26 -0.65
CA LEU A 74 17.10 -11.41 -1.23
C LEU A 74 18.30 -11.02 -2.11
N ARG A 75 18.23 -9.89 -2.82
CA ARG A 75 19.27 -9.43 -3.75
C ARG A 75 19.57 -7.93 -3.56
N PRO A 76 20.21 -7.55 -2.44
CA PRO A 76 20.47 -6.14 -2.12
C PRO A 76 21.27 -5.39 -3.20
N ASP A 77 22.16 -6.10 -3.92
CA ASP A 77 23.01 -5.51 -4.96
C ASP A 77 22.23 -5.01 -6.19
N THR A 78 21.03 -5.57 -6.42
CA THR A 78 20.16 -5.16 -7.54
C THR A 78 19.48 -3.81 -7.33
N LEU A 79 19.58 -3.24 -6.12
CA LEU A 79 18.95 -1.96 -5.73
C LEU A 79 19.94 -0.81 -5.54
N GLY A 80 21.21 -1.01 -5.91
CA GLY A 80 22.30 -0.03 -5.79
C GLY A 80 21.95 1.43 -6.16
N PRO A 81 21.21 1.71 -7.24
CA PRO A 81 20.87 3.09 -7.62
C PRO A 81 19.60 3.66 -6.94
N LEU A 82 18.77 2.86 -6.27
CA LEU A 82 17.61 3.34 -5.49
C LEU A 82 17.99 3.83 -4.08
N ASN A 83 19.29 3.95 -3.80
CA ASN A 83 19.83 4.23 -2.48
C ASN A 83 19.71 5.71 -2.07
N TYR A 84 18.49 6.24 -2.04
CA TYR A 84 18.16 7.53 -1.42
C TYR A 84 18.13 7.44 0.11
N GLN A 85 18.82 6.48 0.71
CA GLN A 85 18.83 6.23 2.15
C GLN A 85 19.25 7.46 2.94
N LYS A 86 20.17 8.29 2.42
CA LYS A 86 20.55 9.57 3.05
C LYS A 86 19.38 10.55 3.14
N GLN A 87 18.57 10.66 2.10
CA GLN A 87 17.36 11.50 2.13
C GLN A 87 16.29 10.91 3.02
N TRP A 88 16.17 9.58 3.02
CA TRP A 88 15.19 8.86 3.83
C TRP A 88 15.47 8.97 5.34
N ARG A 89 16.75 8.99 5.73
CA ARG A 89 17.19 9.21 7.12
C ARG A 89 16.84 10.59 7.68
N MET A 90 16.43 11.56 6.85
CA MET A 90 15.88 12.83 7.34
C MET A 90 14.49 12.66 7.97
N TYR A 91 13.76 11.62 7.57
CA TYR A 91 12.39 11.38 8.01
C TYR A 91 12.25 10.17 8.95
N PHE A 92 13.14 9.18 8.80
CA PHE A 92 13.11 7.93 9.57
C PHE A 92 14.38 7.77 10.40
N VAL A 93 14.19 7.59 11.70
CA VAL A 93 15.28 7.48 12.67
C VAL A 93 15.85 6.06 12.69
N LYS A 94 14.99 5.04 12.69
CA LYS A 94 15.33 3.62 12.83
C LYS A 94 15.14 2.87 11.51
N PHE A 95 14.02 3.04 10.82
CA PHE A 95 13.71 2.31 9.59
C PHE A 95 14.67 2.65 8.46
N ASN A 96 15.13 1.63 7.73
CA ASN A 96 15.78 1.81 6.43
C ASN A 96 14.71 2.00 5.34
N LEU A 97 15.14 2.39 4.14
CA LEU A 97 14.22 2.65 3.02
C LEU A 97 13.32 1.44 2.73
N VAL A 98 13.91 0.25 2.60
CA VAL A 98 13.16 -0.99 2.31
C VAL A 98 12.18 -1.33 3.43
N GLY A 99 12.58 -1.21 4.69
CA GLY A 99 11.73 -1.47 5.85
C GLY A 99 10.58 -0.48 5.99
N ALA A 100 10.79 0.79 5.65
CA ALA A 100 9.72 1.78 5.59
C ALA A 100 8.73 1.48 4.46
N ILE A 101 9.21 1.15 3.26
CA ILE A 101 8.35 0.74 2.13
C ILE A 101 7.55 -0.51 2.50
N MET A 102 8.19 -1.51 3.09
CA MET A 102 7.54 -2.73 3.57
C MET A 102 6.44 -2.40 4.59
N CYS A 103 6.71 -1.53 5.57
CA CYS A 103 5.72 -1.09 6.55
C CYS A 103 4.54 -0.39 5.87
N ILE A 104 4.80 0.53 4.94
CA ILE A 104 3.77 1.25 4.18
C ILE A 104 2.91 0.28 3.37
N CYS A 105 3.52 -0.64 2.61
CA CYS A 105 2.79 -1.63 1.81
C CYS A 105 1.96 -2.58 2.69
N THR A 106 2.48 -2.98 3.86
CA THR A 106 1.76 -3.81 4.83
C THR A 106 0.53 -3.09 5.38
N LEU A 107 0.66 -1.80 5.74
CA LEU A 107 -0.46 -0.98 6.19
C LEU A 107 -1.52 -0.81 5.11
N ILE A 108 -1.10 -0.55 3.86
CA ILE A 108 -2.03 -0.46 2.72
C ILE A 108 -2.78 -1.78 2.54
N LEU A 109 -2.08 -2.91 2.54
CA LEU A 109 -2.71 -4.23 2.45
C LEU A 109 -3.74 -4.41 3.56
N PHE A 110 -3.37 -4.08 4.81
CA PHE A 110 -4.27 -4.15 5.95
C PHE A 110 -5.54 -3.30 5.74
N TYR A 111 -5.42 -2.06 5.26
CA TYR A 111 -6.58 -1.21 4.98
C TYR A 111 -7.52 -1.84 3.95
N PHE A 112 -6.97 -2.41 2.87
CA PHE A 112 -7.78 -3.02 1.81
C PHE A 112 -8.38 -4.37 2.22
N LEU A 113 -7.74 -5.13 3.12
CA LEU A 113 -8.32 -6.33 3.72
C LEU A 113 -9.47 -5.97 4.67
N MET A 114 -9.31 -4.95 5.50
CA MET A 114 -10.40 -4.44 6.34
C MET A 114 -11.58 -3.95 5.47
N TYR A 115 -11.27 -3.28 4.36
CA TYR A 115 -12.26 -2.86 3.39
C TYR A 115 -12.97 -4.03 2.69
N ASP A 116 -12.27 -5.13 2.37
CA ASP A 116 -12.89 -6.35 1.85
C ASP A 116 -13.88 -6.96 2.84
N VAL A 117 -13.51 -7.03 4.13
CA VAL A 117 -14.41 -7.49 5.19
C VAL A 117 -15.65 -6.61 5.30
N LEU A 118 -15.50 -5.28 5.19
CA LEU A 118 -16.64 -4.35 5.19
C LEU A 118 -17.54 -4.57 3.97
N LEU A 119 -16.97 -4.74 2.78
CA LEU A 119 -17.75 -5.03 1.56
C LEU A 119 -18.50 -6.36 1.67
N TRP A 120 -17.86 -7.38 2.23
CA TRP A 120 -18.50 -8.67 2.48
C TRP A 120 -19.75 -8.51 3.33
N ASN A 121 -19.67 -7.74 4.42
CA ASN A 121 -20.80 -7.51 5.32
C ASN A 121 -21.94 -6.68 4.68
N ILE A 122 -21.63 -5.81 3.71
CA ILE A 122 -22.64 -4.96 3.06
C ILE A 122 -23.37 -5.70 1.92
N TYR A 123 -22.64 -6.49 1.13
CA TYR A 123 -23.14 -7.05 -0.14
C TYR A 123 -23.41 -8.56 -0.10
N SER A 124 -23.14 -9.26 1.01
CA SER A 124 -23.40 -10.71 1.14
C SER A 124 -24.68 -11.02 1.93
N HIS A 125 -25.63 -10.08 1.97
CA HIS A 125 -26.98 -10.27 2.49
C HIS A 125 -27.99 -10.41 1.35
#